data_AF-A0A060VWB5-F1
#
_entry.id   AF-A0A060VWB5-F1
#
_cell.length_a   1.000
_cell.length_b   1.000
_cell.length_c   1.000
_cell.angle_alpha   90.00
_cell.angle_beta   90.00
_cell.angle_gamma   90.00
#
_symmetry.space_group_name_H-M   'P 1'
#
loop_
_entity.id
_entity.type
_entity.pdbx_description
1 polymer ?
#
loop_
_entity_poly.entity_id
_entity_poly.type
_entity_poly.pdbx_seq_one_letter_code
_entity_poly.pdbx_strand_id
1 'polypeptide(L)'
;MVDNAADDWRIAMTYERIFFICLEILVCAIHPIPGNYTFTWTARLAFSYTPSKTDADVDIILSIPMFLRLYLIARVMLLHSKLFTDASSRSIGALNKINFNTRFVMKTLMTICPGTVLLVFTISLWIIAAWTVRACERYHDNMDITSNFLGAMWLISITFLTIGYGDMVPNTYCGKGVCLLTGIMGAGCTALVVAVVAKKLELTKAEKHVHNFMMDTQLTKRVKNTAANVLRETWLIYKNTKLVRKMDHARVRKHQRKFLQAIHQ
;
A
#
# COMPACT_ATOMS: atom_id res chain seq x y z
N MET A 1 13.41 12.17 34.28
CA MET A 1 13.53 12.58 35.69
C MET A 1 14.03 11.42 36.55
N VAL A 2 13.47 10.20 36.43
CA VAL A 2 13.99 9.02 37.15
C VAL A 2 15.31 8.48 36.57
N ASP A 3 15.47 8.47 35.23
CA ASP A 3 16.67 7.86 34.60
C ASP A 3 17.97 8.66 34.79
N ASN A 4 17.88 9.97 35.08
CA ASN A 4 19.03 10.88 35.17
C ASN A 4 19.23 11.50 36.57
N ALA A 5 18.45 11.08 37.58
CA ALA A 5 18.54 11.57 38.97
C ALA A 5 18.68 13.11 39.10
N ALA A 6 17.95 13.87 38.28
CA ALA A 6 17.98 15.32 38.31
C ALA A 6 16.82 15.85 39.17
N ASP A 7 17.16 16.61 40.22
CA ASP A 7 16.19 17.11 41.20
C ASP A 7 15.39 18.33 40.71
N ASP A 8 15.94 19.13 39.78
CA ASP A 8 15.25 20.30 39.22
C ASP A 8 14.62 19.99 37.85
N TRP A 9 13.29 20.09 37.77
CA TRP A 9 12.52 19.87 36.54
C TRP A 9 12.85 20.87 35.43
N ARG A 10 13.32 22.08 35.79
CA ARG A 10 13.68 23.14 34.83
C ARG A 10 14.82 22.70 33.92
N ILE A 11 15.74 21.90 34.45
CA ILE A 11 16.89 21.35 33.70
C ILE A 11 16.41 20.32 32.66
N ALA A 12 15.33 19.60 32.96
CA ALA A 12 14.75 18.61 32.04
C ALA A 12 13.83 19.23 30.97
N MET A 13 13.39 20.48 31.16
CA MET A 13 12.42 21.16 30.29
C MET A 13 13.12 22.05 29.27
N THR A 14 13.38 21.50 28.08
CA THR A 14 13.98 22.25 26.96
C THR A 14 12.95 23.08 26.20
N TYR A 15 13.38 24.17 25.55
CA TYR A 15 12.50 25.00 24.72
C TYR A 15 11.80 24.21 23.61
N GLU A 16 12.49 23.25 23.00
CA GLU A 16 11.92 22.35 22.00
C GLU A 16 10.79 21.49 22.59
N ARG A 17 10.97 20.95 23.80
CA ARG A 17 9.93 20.17 24.48
C ARG A 17 8.72 21.03 24.82
N ILE A 18 8.93 22.26 25.30
CA ILE A 18 7.84 23.20 25.58
C ILE A 18 7.06 23.50 24.31
N PHE A 19 7.76 23.78 23.20
CA PHE A 19 7.13 24.03 21.91
C PHE A 19 6.22 22.87 21.47
N PHE A 20 6.73 21.63 21.54
CA PHE A 20 5.92 20.46 21.19
C PHE A 20 4.73 20.24 22.12
N ILE A 21 4.88 20.49 23.43
CA ILE A 21 3.77 20.42 24.39
C ILE A 21 2.71 21.46 24.06
N CYS A 22 3.11 22.71 23.78
CA CYS A 22 2.18 23.77 23.40
C CYS A 22 1.42 23.43 22.10
N LEU A 23 2.12 22.87 21.11
CA LEU A 23 1.51 22.39 19.87
C LEU A 23 0.52 21.24 20.14
N GLU A 24 0.90 20.28 20.99
CA GLU A 24 0.05 19.15 21.38
C GLU A 24 -1.26 19.63 22.02
N ILE A 25 -1.15 20.57 22.96
CA ILE A 25 -2.29 21.20 23.64
C ILE A 25 -3.16 21.96 22.63
N LEU A 26 -2.57 22.74 21.72
CA LEU A 26 -3.31 23.50 20.72
C LEU A 26 -4.14 22.58 19.82
N VAL A 27 -3.55 21.49 19.32
CA VAL A 27 -4.26 20.51 18.48
C VAL A 27 -5.39 19.82 19.27
N CYS A 28 -5.15 19.48 20.54
CA CYS A 28 -6.15 18.89 21.42
C CYS A 28 -7.23 19.89 21.88
N ALA A 29 -6.97 21.19 21.84
CA ALA A 29 -7.91 22.22 22.21
C ALA A 29 -8.92 22.54 21.10
N ILE A 30 -8.67 22.15 19.84
CA ILE A 30 -9.63 22.37 18.75
C ILE A 30 -10.83 21.44 18.94
N HIS A 31 -12.00 22.00 19.25
CA HIS A 31 -13.28 21.30 19.39
C HIS A 31 -14.42 22.28 19.02
N PRO A 32 -15.57 21.79 18.52
CA PRO A 32 -16.75 22.64 18.32
C PRO A 32 -17.17 23.25 19.66
N ILE A 33 -17.29 24.57 19.70
CA ILE A 33 -17.64 25.32 20.90
C ILE A 33 -19.17 25.38 20.95
N PRO A 34 -19.79 25.06 22.10
CA PRO A 34 -21.26 25.12 22.21
C PRO A 34 -21.77 26.54 21.90
N GLY A 35 -22.57 26.66 20.84
CA GLY A 35 -23.22 27.91 20.42
C GLY A 35 -23.65 27.85 18.95
N ASN A 36 -24.65 28.64 18.57
CA ASN A 36 -25.12 28.71 17.19
C ASN A 36 -24.32 29.77 16.42
N TYR A 37 -23.14 29.39 15.95
CA TYR A 37 -22.30 30.24 15.09
C TYR A 37 -22.44 29.79 13.64
N THR A 38 -23.01 30.65 12.80
CA THR A 38 -23.16 30.41 11.37
C THR A 38 -22.18 31.26 10.56
N PHE A 39 -21.74 30.73 9.42
CA PHE A 39 -20.89 31.42 8.45
C PHE A 39 -21.47 31.22 7.05
N THR A 40 -21.37 32.25 6.20
CA THR A 40 -21.84 32.22 4.82
C THR A 40 -20.86 31.43 3.93
N TRP A 41 -21.17 30.16 3.67
CA TRP A 41 -20.34 29.30 2.84
C TRP A 41 -20.72 29.45 1.36
N THR A 42 -19.75 29.92 0.56
CA THR A 42 -19.89 30.02 -0.89
C THR A 42 -19.27 28.83 -1.61
N ALA A 43 -20.03 28.17 -2.48
CA ALA A 43 -19.56 27.07 -3.33
C ALA A 43 -20.01 27.28 -4.79
N ARG A 44 -19.35 26.61 -5.74
CA ARG A 44 -19.77 26.57 -7.15
C ARG A 44 -20.24 25.16 -7.49
N LEU A 45 -21.47 25.03 -7.95
CA LEU A 45 -22.01 23.73 -8.37
C LEU A 45 -21.19 23.16 -9.54
N ALA A 46 -20.89 21.87 -9.50
CA ALA A 46 -19.98 21.19 -10.42
C ALA A 46 -20.46 21.19 -11.88
N PHE A 47 -21.77 21.22 -12.11
CA PHE A 47 -22.36 21.13 -13.46
C PHE A 47 -22.84 22.48 -14.01
N SER A 48 -23.53 23.28 -13.19
CA SER A 48 -24.11 24.56 -13.63
C SER A 48 -23.18 25.76 -13.44
N TYR A 49 -22.05 25.59 -12.71
CA TYR A 49 -21.11 26.66 -12.32
C TYR A 49 -21.75 27.85 -11.61
N THR A 50 -23.01 27.70 -11.18
CA THR A 50 -23.75 28.72 -10.46
C THR A 50 -23.18 28.84 -9.03
N PRO A 51 -22.97 30.08 -8.54
CA PRO A 51 -22.59 30.28 -7.16
C PRO A 51 -23.78 29.93 -6.26
N SER A 52 -23.58 28.99 -5.33
CA SER A 52 -24.52 28.71 -4.24
C SER A 52 -23.94 29.26 -2.94
N LYS A 53 -24.75 30.03 -2.22
CA LYS A 53 -24.42 30.59 -0.91
C LYS A 53 -25.38 30.00 0.09
N THR A 54 -24.87 29.33 1.11
CA THR A 54 -25.67 28.77 2.19
C THR A 54 -25.02 29.09 3.53
N ASP A 55 -25.85 29.30 4.54
CA ASP A 55 -25.37 29.47 5.90
C ASP A 55 -25.04 28.09 6.47
N ALA A 56 -23.78 27.89 6.82
CA ALA A 56 -23.27 26.63 7.35
C ALA A 56 -22.78 26.84 8.79
N ASP A 57 -22.92 25.79 9.60
CA ASP A 57 -22.49 25.81 10.99
C ASP A 57 -20.96 25.76 11.08
N VAL A 58 -20.38 26.67 11.86
CA VAL A 58 -18.92 26.75 12.09
C VAL A 58 -18.37 25.46 12.71
N ASP A 59 -19.23 24.72 13.42
CA ASP A 59 -18.92 23.41 14.02
C ASP A 59 -18.36 22.40 13.01
N ILE A 60 -18.77 22.46 11.74
CA ILE A 60 -18.29 21.54 10.70
C ILE A 60 -16.82 21.80 10.40
N ILE A 61 -16.44 23.07 10.27
CA ILE A 61 -15.05 23.47 10.01
C ILE A 61 -14.16 23.11 11.20
N LEU A 62 -14.66 23.26 12.43
CA LEU A 62 -13.95 22.87 13.65
C LEU A 62 -13.91 21.35 13.86
N SER A 63 -14.84 20.60 13.26
CA SER A 63 -14.91 19.14 13.40
C SER A 63 -13.86 18.38 12.57
N ILE A 64 -13.50 18.89 11.39
CA ILE A 64 -12.47 18.30 10.51
C ILE A 64 -11.09 18.23 11.21
N PRO A 65 -10.55 19.31 11.82
CA PRO A 65 -9.27 19.26 12.51
C PRO A 65 -9.29 18.39 13.78
N MET A 66 -10.45 17.93 14.28
CA MET A 66 -10.48 16.94 15.36
C MET A 66 -9.81 15.62 14.94
N PHE A 67 -9.80 15.28 13.65
CA PHE A 67 -9.06 14.10 13.15
C PHE A 67 -7.55 14.23 13.28
N LEU A 68 -6.98 15.42 13.48
CA LEU A 68 -5.54 15.53 13.79
C LEU A 68 -5.22 14.72 15.05
N ARG A 69 -6.14 14.62 16.03
CA ARG A 69 -5.95 13.86 17.26
C ARG A 69 -5.67 12.36 17.04
N LEU A 70 -5.86 11.82 15.84
CA LEU A 70 -5.48 10.45 15.48
C LEU A 70 -3.98 10.16 15.69
N TYR A 71 -3.10 11.17 15.74
CA TYR A 71 -1.68 10.95 16.10
C TYR A 71 -1.52 10.30 17.50
N LEU A 72 -2.47 10.53 18.41
CA LEU A 72 -2.46 9.93 19.75
C LEU A 72 -2.61 8.40 19.69
N ILE A 73 -3.36 7.87 18.71
CA ILE A 73 -3.49 6.42 18.52
C ILE A 73 -2.13 5.80 18.24
N ALA A 74 -1.31 6.43 17.37
CA ALA A 74 0.04 5.95 17.09
C ALA A 74 0.94 5.99 18.34
N ARG A 75 0.79 7.00 19.20
CA ARG A 75 1.49 7.10 20.49
C ARG A 75 1.09 5.99 21.45
N VAL A 76 -0.22 5.74 21.60
CA VAL A 76 -0.77 4.68 22.46
C VAL A 76 -0.35 3.29 21.95
N MET A 77 -0.40 3.07 20.64
CA MET A 77 0.07 1.83 20.02
C MET A 77 1.55 1.54 20.34
N LEU A 78 2.39 2.57 20.31
CA LEU A 78 3.81 2.45 20.67
C LEU A 78 3.98 2.12 22.16
N LEU A 79 3.22 2.81 23.03
CA LEU A 79 3.32 2.64 24.48
C LEU A 79 2.81 1.28 24.97
N HIS A 80 1.76 0.72 24.35
CA HIS A 80 1.17 -0.55 24.77
C HIS A 80 1.71 -1.78 24.05
N SER A 81 2.50 -1.60 22.99
CA SER A 81 3.10 -2.73 22.28
C SER A 81 4.21 -3.35 23.13
N LYS A 82 3.90 -4.52 23.71
CA LYS A 82 4.83 -5.34 24.52
C LYS A 82 6.16 -5.60 23.81
N LEU A 83 6.17 -5.64 22.48
CA LEU A 83 7.39 -5.84 21.68
C LEU A 83 8.42 -4.70 21.87
N PHE A 84 7.97 -3.46 22.06
CA PHE A 84 8.83 -2.27 22.15
C PHE A 84 9.02 -1.74 23.58
N THR A 85 8.16 -2.18 24.51
CA THR A 85 8.27 -1.79 25.92
C THR A 85 8.98 -2.81 26.79
N ASP A 86 9.22 -4.02 26.29
CA ASP A 86 9.95 -5.04 27.04
C ASP A 86 11.40 -4.62 27.35
N ALA A 87 11.86 -4.96 28.55
CA ALA A 87 13.20 -4.60 29.02
C ALA A 87 14.29 -5.26 28.18
N SER A 88 14.03 -6.48 27.68
CA SER A 88 14.96 -7.22 26.82
C SER A 88 15.18 -6.51 25.47
N SER A 89 14.09 -6.07 24.82
CA SER A 89 14.17 -5.38 23.54
C SER A 89 14.84 -4.01 23.70
N ARG A 90 14.52 -3.27 24.77
CA ARG A 90 15.20 -2.00 25.11
C ARG A 90 16.70 -2.16 25.33
N SER A 91 17.11 -3.22 26.03
CA SER A 91 18.52 -3.52 26.26
C SER A 91 19.27 -3.83 24.96
N ILE A 92 18.68 -4.65 24.09
CA ILE A 92 19.24 -4.96 22.76
C ILE A 92 19.31 -3.70 21.89
N GLY A 93 18.29 -2.83 21.95
CA GLY A 93 18.28 -1.56 21.23
C GLY A 93 19.38 -0.62 21.70
N ALA A 94 19.60 -0.51 23.02
CA ALA A 94 20.68 0.29 23.59
C ALA A 94 22.07 -0.21 23.17
N LEU A 95 22.29 -1.54 23.18
CA LEU A 95 23.54 -2.15 22.71
C LEU A 95 23.83 -1.84 21.25
N ASN A 96 22.79 -1.78 20.40
CA ASN A 96 22.91 -1.44 18.99
C ASN A 96 22.79 0.07 18.69
N LYS A 97 22.69 0.92 19.73
CA LYS A 97 22.47 2.37 19.60
C LYS A 97 21.23 2.73 18.76
N ILE A 98 20.18 1.92 18.85
CA ILE A 98 18.91 2.14 18.15
C ILE A 98 17.91 2.78 19.10
N ASN A 99 17.42 3.96 18.73
CA ASN A 99 16.34 4.63 19.45
C ASN A 99 14.97 4.12 18.97
N PHE A 100 14.11 3.75 19.92
CA PHE A 100 12.74 3.29 19.66
C PHE A 100 11.82 4.45 19.27
N ASN A 101 11.94 4.90 18.02
CA ASN A 101 11.13 5.98 17.46
C ASN A 101 9.88 5.43 16.74
N THR A 102 8.86 6.27 16.55
CA THR A 102 7.63 5.93 15.80
C THR A 102 7.93 5.46 14.37
N ARG A 103 8.94 6.05 13.72
CA ARG A 103 9.41 5.64 12.39
C ARG A 103 9.99 4.22 12.38
N PHE A 104 10.68 3.81 13.44
CA PHE A 104 11.21 2.45 13.57
C PHE A 104 10.06 1.46 13.76
N VAL A 105 9.12 1.78 14.64
CA VAL A 105 7.92 0.95 14.90
C VAL A 105 7.11 0.74 13.62
N MET A 106 6.85 1.82 12.87
CA MET A 106 6.09 1.73 11.62
C MET A 106 6.79 0.85 10.57
N LYS A 107 8.13 0.96 10.45
CA LYS A 107 8.92 0.08 9.58
C LYS A 107 8.83 -1.39 10.03
N THR A 108 8.89 -1.65 11.34
CA THR A 108 8.78 -3.01 11.88
C THR A 108 7.40 -3.61 11.62
N LEU A 109 6.31 -2.85 11.83
CA LEU A 109 4.94 -3.28 11.52
C LEU A 109 4.76 -3.61 10.03
N MET A 110 5.27 -2.74 9.15
CA MET A 110 5.28 -2.96 7.70
C MET A 110 6.14 -4.17 7.28
N THR A 111 7.07 -4.62 8.11
CA THR A 111 7.91 -5.80 7.81
C THR A 111 7.23 -7.10 8.25
N ILE A 112 6.57 -7.09 9.41
CA ILE A 112 5.94 -8.29 9.98
C ILE A 112 4.66 -8.64 9.22
N CYS A 113 3.68 -7.73 9.19
CA CYS A 113 2.36 -7.95 8.58
C CYS A 113 1.97 -6.79 7.65
N PRO A 114 2.67 -6.61 6.51
CA PRO A 114 2.41 -5.46 5.61
C PRO A 114 0.97 -5.40 5.11
N GLY A 115 0.38 -6.56 4.75
CA GLY A 115 -0.98 -6.62 4.20
C GLY A 115 -2.05 -6.16 5.19
N THR A 116 -1.99 -6.64 6.43
CA THR A 116 -2.94 -6.24 7.48
C THR A 116 -2.81 -4.77 7.83
N VAL A 117 -1.58 -4.25 7.96
CA VAL A 117 -1.35 -2.83 8.27
C VAL A 117 -1.86 -1.93 7.16
N LEU A 118 -1.58 -2.28 5.90
CA LEU A 118 -2.09 -1.55 4.74
C LEU A 118 -3.62 -1.58 4.68
N LEU A 119 -4.24 -2.73 4.89
CA LEU A 119 -5.70 -2.88 4.85
C LEU A 119 -6.39 -2.06 5.95
N VAL A 120 -5.88 -2.10 7.18
CA VAL A 120 -6.44 -1.29 8.28
C VAL A 120 -6.27 0.19 7.98
N PHE A 121 -5.11 0.60 7.46
CA PHE A 121 -4.86 1.98 7.06
C PHE A 121 -5.83 2.44 5.95
N THR A 122 -6.00 1.68 4.88
CA THR A 122 -6.89 2.07 3.77
C THR A 122 -8.35 2.17 4.19
N ILE A 123 -8.87 1.20 4.94
CA ILE A 123 -10.26 1.23 5.43
C ILE A 123 -10.48 2.43 6.36
N SER A 124 -9.54 2.69 7.27
CA SER A 124 -9.65 3.85 8.17
C SER A 124 -9.67 5.17 7.41
N LEU A 125 -8.81 5.32 6.39
CA LEU A 125 -8.80 6.50 5.53
C LEU A 125 -10.10 6.66 4.74
N TRP A 126 -10.68 5.56 4.24
CA TRP A 126 -11.94 5.63 3.51
C TRP A 126 -13.07 6.14 4.39
N ILE A 127 -13.18 5.62 5.62
CA ILE A 127 -14.22 6.05 6.56
C ILE A 127 -14.05 7.53 6.93
N ILE A 128 -12.84 7.96 7.25
CA ILE A 128 -12.55 9.36 7.61
C ILE A 128 -12.82 10.28 6.42
N ALA A 129 -12.27 9.97 5.24
CA ALA A 129 -12.44 10.77 4.04
C ALA A 129 -13.92 10.86 3.64
N ALA A 130 -14.66 9.74 3.66
CA ALA A 130 -16.09 9.73 3.33
C ALA A 130 -16.90 10.58 4.31
N TRP A 131 -16.61 10.49 5.61
CA TRP A 131 -17.24 11.34 6.61
C TRP A 131 -16.92 12.83 6.39
N THR A 132 -15.66 13.17 6.07
CA THR A 132 -15.25 14.57 5.84
C THR A 132 -15.87 15.16 4.56
N VAL A 133 -15.93 14.40 3.45
CA VAL A 133 -16.62 14.86 2.23
C VAL A 133 -18.09 15.08 2.50
N ARG A 134 -18.74 14.15 3.19
CA ARG A 134 -20.14 14.29 3.58
C ARG A 134 -20.37 15.54 4.43
N ALA A 135 -19.51 15.79 5.41
CA ALA A 135 -19.59 16.97 6.26
C ALA A 135 -19.47 18.26 5.43
N CYS A 136 -18.57 18.27 4.44
CA CYS A 136 -18.36 19.43 3.57
C CYS A 136 -19.44 19.66 2.51
N GLU A 137 -20.05 18.60 1.96
CA GLU A 137 -21.08 18.73 0.92
C GLU A 137 -22.52 18.84 1.47
N ARG A 138 -22.72 18.61 2.78
CA ARG A 138 -24.05 18.55 3.41
C ARG A 138 -24.98 19.74 3.13
N TYR A 139 -24.43 20.95 2.98
CA TYR A 139 -25.21 22.20 2.82
C TYR A 139 -25.33 22.66 1.37
N HIS A 140 -24.63 22.01 0.42
CA HIS A 140 -24.60 22.41 -0.99
C HIS A 140 -25.11 21.33 -1.93
N ASP A 141 -25.43 20.13 -1.42
CA ASP A 141 -26.00 19.04 -2.20
C ASP A 141 -27.54 19.04 -2.10
N ASN A 142 -28.20 19.57 -3.14
CA ASN A 142 -29.67 19.60 -3.22
C ASN A 142 -30.30 18.26 -3.63
N MET A 143 -29.51 17.27 -4.08
CA MET A 143 -30.02 15.97 -4.58
C MET A 143 -29.70 14.79 -3.66
N ASP A 144 -29.12 15.02 -2.48
CA ASP A 144 -28.78 14.01 -1.47
C ASP A 144 -27.90 12.83 -1.95
N ILE A 145 -27.22 12.96 -3.10
CA ILE A 145 -26.43 11.87 -3.68
C ILE A 145 -25.10 11.71 -2.94
N THR A 146 -24.44 12.84 -2.62
CA THR A 146 -23.20 12.87 -1.83
C THR A 146 -23.45 13.04 -0.33
N SER A 147 -24.67 13.43 0.07
CA SER A 147 -25.07 13.56 1.48
C SER A 147 -25.24 12.21 2.19
N ASN A 148 -25.49 11.13 1.43
CA ASN A 148 -25.54 9.76 1.91
C ASN A 148 -24.13 9.20 2.18
N PHE A 149 -23.95 8.53 3.34
CA PHE A 149 -22.65 7.96 3.71
C PHE A 149 -22.15 6.92 2.70
N LEU A 150 -23.05 6.09 2.14
CA LEU A 150 -22.71 5.11 1.10
C LEU A 150 -22.28 5.78 -0.21
N GLY A 151 -22.90 6.91 -0.59
CA GLY A 151 -22.50 7.69 -1.76
C GLY A 151 -21.13 8.35 -1.57
N ALA A 152 -20.86 8.88 -0.37
CA ALA A 152 -19.54 9.40 -0.02
C ALA A 152 -18.46 8.30 0.00
N MET A 153 -18.77 7.10 0.52
CA MET A 153 -17.84 5.96 0.44
C MET A 153 -17.58 5.52 -1.00
N TRP A 154 -18.61 5.50 -1.85
CA TRP A 154 -18.47 5.23 -3.28
C TRP A 154 -17.50 6.22 -3.93
N LEU A 155 -17.76 7.53 -3.80
CA LEU A 155 -16.92 8.61 -4.32
C LEU A 155 -15.45 8.50 -3.84
N ILE A 156 -15.24 8.26 -2.55
CA ILE A 156 -13.89 8.11 -1.99
C ILE A 156 -13.19 6.86 -2.51
N SER A 157 -13.89 5.74 -2.64
CA SER A 157 -13.29 4.50 -3.14
C SER A 157 -12.81 4.62 -4.60
N ILE A 158 -13.62 5.21 -5.49
CA ILE A 158 -13.28 5.42 -6.89
C ILE A 158 -12.17 6.47 -7.05
N THR A 159 -12.14 7.47 -6.18
CA THR A 159 -11.10 8.52 -6.17
C THR A 159 -9.77 7.95 -5.66
N PHE A 160 -9.81 7.17 -4.59
CA PHE A 160 -8.64 6.51 -4.00
C PHE A 160 -8.00 5.51 -4.97
N LEU A 161 -8.82 4.76 -5.71
CA LEU A 161 -8.38 3.84 -6.76
C LEU A 161 -8.02 4.54 -8.08
N THR A 162 -8.10 5.87 -8.13
CA THR A 162 -7.80 6.69 -9.32
C THR A 162 -8.62 6.30 -10.56
N ILE A 163 -9.85 5.83 -10.37
CA ILE A 163 -10.79 5.46 -11.45
C ILE A 163 -11.53 6.69 -11.96
N GLY A 164 -12.22 7.40 -11.06
CA GLY A 164 -12.90 8.66 -11.34
C GLY A 164 -13.97 8.60 -12.44
N TYR A 165 -15.04 7.83 -12.26
CA TYR A 165 -16.15 7.73 -13.23
C TYR A 165 -16.82 9.08 -13.56
N GLY A 166 -16.85 10.03 -12.62
CA GLY A 166 -17.45 11.35 -12.82
C GLY A 166 -18.98 11.38 -12.68
N ASP A 167 -19.57 10.29 -12.20
CA ASP A 167 -20.98 10.17 -11.83
C ASP A 167 -21.33 11.00 -10.58
N MET A 168 -20.38 11.12 -9.65
CA MET A 168 -20.49 11.96 -8.45
C MET A 168 -19.24 12.85 -8.32
N VAL A 169 -19.43 14.14 -8.08
CA VAL A 169 -18.33 15.13 -7.98
C VAL A 169 -18.64 16.12 -6.85
N PRO A 170 -17.66 16.45 -5.97
CA PRO A 170 -17.88 17.43 -4.92
C PRO A 170 -18.04 18.85 -5.50
N ASN A 171 -18.98 19.60 -4.96
CA ASN A 171 -19.24 20.99 -5.34
C ASN A 171 -18.37 21.96 -4.53
N THR A 172 -18.18 21.68 -3.24
CA THR A 172 -17.46 22.58 -2.31
C THR A 172 -15.93 22.49 -2.49
N TYR A 173 -15.25 23.59 -2.18
CA TYR A 173 -13.78 23.62 -2.17
C TYR A 173 -13.19 22.66 -1.12
N CYS A 174 -13.87 22.48 0.02
CA CYS A 174 -13.46 21.49 1.01
C CYS A 174 -13.53 20.07 0.43
N GLY A 175 -14.68 19.66 -0.14
CA GLY A 175 -14.85 18.34 -0.72
C GLY A 175 -13.84 18.05 -1.84
N LYS A 176 -13.58 19.04 -2.71
CA LYS A 176 -12.51 18.97 -3.72
C LYS A 176 -11.13 18.77 -3.11
N GLY A 177 -10.82 19.49 -2.03
CA GLY A 177 -9.57 19.33 -1.28
C GLY A 177 -9.41 17.93 -0.69
N VAL A 178 -10.48 17.37 -0.10
CA VAL A 178 -10.46 16.00 0.42
C VAL A 178 -10.27 14.97 -0.69
N CYS A 179 -10.95 15.11 -1.83
CA CYS A 179 -10.76 14.23 -2.98
C CYS A 179 -9.32 14.29 -3.53
N LEU A 180 -8.73 15.49 -3.61
CA LEU A 180 -7.33 15.65 -4.01
C LEU A 180 -6.37 14.92 -3.07
N LEU A 181 -6.53 15.13 -1.74
CA LEU A 181 -5.71 14.45 -0.74
C LEU A 181 -5.91 12.93 -0.80
N THR A 182 -7.15 12.47 -0.98
CA THR A 182 -7.49 11.05 -1.13
C THR A 182 -6.78 10.44 -2.34
N GLY A 183 -6.74 11.13 -3.48
CA GLY A 183 -6.04 10.67 -4.68
C GLY A 183 -4.51 10.55 -4.47
N ILE A 184 -3.89 11.55 -3.83
CA ILE A 184 -2.46 11.52 -3.49
C ILE A 184 -2.15 10.34 -2.55
N MET A 185 -2.97 10.15 -1.52
CA MET A 185 -2.83 9.04 -0.58
C MET A 185 -3.07 7.69 -1.25
N GLY A 186 -4.03 7.61 -2.17
CA GLY A 186 -4.31 6.44 -3.00
C GLY A 186 -3.09 6.01 -3.81
N ALA A 187 -2.49 6.94 -4.55
CA ALA A 187 -1.26 6.69 -5.31
C ALA A 187 -0.08 6.24 -4.42
N GLY A 188 0.06 6.82 -3.22
CA GLY A 188 1.07 6.39 -2.25
C GLY A 188 0.84 4.97 -1.74
N CYS A 189 -0.43 4.62 -1.45
CA CYS A 189 -0.82 3.28 -1.01
C CYS A 189 -0.62 2.24 -2.11
N THR A 190 -0.99 2.52 -3.35
CA THR A 190 -0.78 1.58 -4.47
C THR A 190 0.70 1.31 -4.70
N ALA A 191 1.55 2.35 -4.65
CA ALA A 191 3.00 2.19 -4.74
C ALA A 191 3.55 1.29 -3.62
N LEU A 192 3.06 1.47 -2.38
CA LEU A 192 3.48 0.65 -1.25
C LEU A 192 3.01 -0.81 -1.37
N VAL A 193 1.78 -1.05 -1.86
CA VAL A 193 1.26 -2.39 -2.15
C VAL A 193 2.16 -3.09 -3.19
N VAL A 194 2.50 -2.41 -4.29
CA VAL A 194 3.40 -2.97 -5.32
C VAL A 194 4.76 -3.34 -4.73
N ALA A 195 5.35 -2.47 -3.91
CA ALA A 195 6.63 -2.76 -3.25
C ALA A 195 6.55 -3.98 -2.31
N VAL A 196 5.46 -4.11 -1.55
CA VAL A 196 5.21 -5.26 -0.68
C VAL A 196 5.05 -6.54 -1.48
N VAL A 197 4.24 -6.50 -2.55
CA VAL A 197 3.99 -7.67 -3.41
C VAL A 197 5.31 -8.11 -4.07
N ALA A 198 6.10 -7.18 -4.61
CA ALA A 198 7.40 -7.50 -5.19
C ALA A 198 8.31 -8.23 -4.19
N LYS A 199 8.43 -7.71 -2.96
CA LYS A 199 9.24 -8.34 -1.90
C LYS A 199 8.72 -9.71 -1.45
N LYS A 200 7.40 -9.93 -1.50
CA LYS A 200 6.79 -11.23 -1.14
C LYS A 200 6.88 -12.27 -2.26
N LEU A 201 7.03 -11.83 -3.51
CA LEU A 201 7.26 -12.70 -4.66
C LEU A 201 8.74 -13.07 -4.85
N GLU A 202 9.66 -12.37 -4.19
CA GLU A 202 11.07 -12.74 -4.18
C GLU A 202 11.28 -14.09 -3.47
N LEU A 203 11.78 -15.07 -4.23
CA LEU A 203 12.16 -16.37 -3.69
C LEU A 203 13.24 -16.23 -2.63
N THR A 204 13.07 -16.93 -1.52
CA THR A 204 14.09 -17.04 -0.50
C THR A 204 15.33 -17.75 -1.03
N LYS A 205 16.47 -17.58 -0.36
CA LYS A 205 17.73 -18.27 -0.73
C LYS A 205 17.56 -19.79 -0.80
N ALA A 206 16.77 -20.37 0.11
CA ALA A 206 16.50 -21.80 0.14
C ALA A 206 15.59 -22.23 -1.03
N GLU A 207 14.50 -21.51 -1.28
CA GLU A 207 13.61 -21.80 -2.42
C GLU A 207 14.34 -21.67 -3.75
N LYS A 208 15.19 -20.64 -3.91
CA LYS A 208 16.02 -20.46 -5.10
C LYS A 208 16.98 -21.63 -5.32
N HIS A 209 17.58 -22.16 -4.25
CA HIS A 209 18.43 -23.34 -4.33
C HIS A 209 17.64 -24.57 -4.82
N VAL A 210 16.44 -24.80 -4.26
CA VAL A 210 15.56 -25.89 -4.68
C VAL A 210 15.11 -25.72 -6.13
N HIS A 211 14.75 -24.49 -6.53
CA HIS A 211 14.36 -24.16 -7.90
C HIS A 211 15.48 -24.47 -8.90
N ASN A 212 16.71 -24.06 -8.59
CA ASN A 212 17.87 -24.33 -9.45
C ASN A 212 18.14 -25.82 -9.58
N PHE A 213 18.10 -26.56 -8.46
CA PHE A 213 18.27 -28.01 -8.48
C PHE A 213 17.19 -28.71 -9.32
N MET A 214 15.93 -28.25 -9.23
CA MET A 214 14.84 -28.76 -10.05
C MET A 214 15.08 -28.49 -11.55
N MET A 215 15.52 -27.28 -11.90
CA MET A 215 15.88 -26.94 -13.28
C MET A 215 17.03 -27.81 -13.81
N ASP A 216 18.09 -28.01 -13.03
CA ASP A 216 19.23 -28.84 -13.43
C ASP A 216 18.84 -30.29 -13.65
N THR A 217 17.96 -30.83 -12.79
CA THR A 217 17.42 -32.17 -12.95
C THR A 217 16.61 -32.30 -14.23
N GLN A 218 15.78 -31.31 -14.56
CA GLN A 218 15.00 -31.30 -15.80
C GLN A 218 15.89 -31.14 -17.05
N LEU A 219 16.91 -30.27 -17.00
CA LEU A 219 17.88 -30.10 -18.08
C LEU A 219 18.65 -31.39 -18.34
N THR A 220 19.13 -32.07 -17.28
CA THR A 220 19.82 -33.36 -17.40
C THR A 220 18.93 -34.42 -18.06
N LYS A 221 17.63 -34.47 -17.71
CA LYS A 221 16.67 -35.37 -18.36
C LYS A 221 16.46 -35.02 -19.84
N ARG A 222 16.33 -33.73 -20.17
CA ARG A 222 16.22 -33.28 -21.57
C ARG A 222 17.46 -33.65 -22.37
N VAL A 223 18.66 -33.38 -21.87
CA VAL A 223 19.92 -33.73 -22.54
C VAL A 223 20.00 -35.24 -22.82
N LYS A 224 19.65 -36.09 -21.85
CA LYS A 224 19.64 -37.55 -22.06
C LYS A 224 18.63 -37.98 -23.13
N ASN A 225 17.43 -37.41 -23.12
CA ASN A 225 16.39 -37.71 -24.11
C ASN A 225 16.77 -37.24 -25.51
N THR A 226 17.32 -36.03 -25.63
CA THR A 226 17.78 -35.47 -26.90
C THR A 226 18.96 -36.27 -27.45
N ALA A 227 19.95 -36.61 -26.60
CA ALA A 227 21.08 -37.45 -27.00
C ALA A 227 20.61 -38.84 -27.50
N ALA A 228 19.63 -39.46 -26.81
CA ALA A 228 19.03 -40.72 -27.26
C ALA A 228 18.32 -40.56 -28.61
N ASN A 229 17.62 -39.45 -28.84
CA ASN A 229 16.98 -39.16 -30.13
C ASN A 229 18.01 -38.95 -31.24
N VAL A 230 19.11 -38.24 -30.98
CA VAL A 230 20.20 -38.08 -31.95
C VAL A 230 20.74 -39.45 -32.37
N LEU A 231 21.12 -40.30 -31.41
CA LEU A 231 21.62 -41.65 -31.70
C LEU A 231 20.60 -42.51 -32.45
N ARG A 232 19.33 -42.47 -32.05
CA ARG A 232 18.22 -43.18 -32.70
C ARG A 232 18.07 -42.77 -34.16
N GLU A 233 18.02 -41.46 -34.43
CA GLU A 233 17.82 -40.96 -35.79
C GLU A 233 19.08 -41.20 -36.65
N THR A 234 20.30 -41.08 -36.10
CA THR A 234 21.55 -41.46 -36.81
C THR A 234 21.53 -42.92 -37.22
N TRP A 235 21.15 -43.83 -36.32
CA TRP A 235 21.05 -45.27 -36.64
C TRP A 235 19.97 -45.55 -37.69
N LEU A 236 18.80 -44.90 -37.60
CA LEU A 236 17.72 -45.04 -38.58
C LEU A 236 18.12 -44.52 -39.96
N ILE A 237 18.91 -43.45 -40.03
CA ILE A 237 19.51 -42.97 -41.29
C ILE A 237 20.46 -44.04 -41.84
N TYR A 238 21.40 -44.54 -41.03
CA TYR A 238 22.35 -45.58 -41.47
C TYR A 238 21.63 -46.83 -41.98
N LYS A 239 20.67 -47.37 -41.21
CA LYS A 239 19.89 -48.55 -41.57
C LYS A 239 19.17 -48.37 -42.90
N ASN A 240 18.42 -47.29 -43.08
CA ASN A 240 17.63 -47.07 -44.30
C ASN A 240 18.49 -46.70 -45.52
N THR A 241 19.76 -46.33 -45.32
CA THR A 241 20.70 -45.99 -46.42
C THR A 241 21.56 -47.18 -46.84
N LYS A 242 21.99 -48.03 -45.90
CA LYS A 242 23.00 -49.08 -46.15
C LYS A 242 22.51 -50.52 -45.96
N LEU A 243 21.52 -50.77 -45.10
CA LEU A 243 21.10 -52.14 -44.72
C LEU A 243 19.84 -52.63 -45.46
N VAL A 244 19.09 -51.73 -46.12
CA VAL A 244 17.84 -52.09 -46.83
C VAL A 244 18.13 -52.33 -48.32
N ARG A 245 17.55 -53.40 -48.87
CA ARG A 245 17.74 -53.85 -50.27
C ARG A 245 17.28 -52.85 -51.33
N LYS A 246 16.26 -52.02 -51.05
CA LYS A 246 15.80 -50.89 -51.88
C LYS A 246 15.70 -49.62 -51.01
N MET A 247 16.40 -48.57 -51.41
CA MET A 247 16.45 -47.31 -50.66
C MET A 247 15.22 -46.45 -50.93
N ASP A 248 14.55 -45.99 -49.87
CA ASP A 248 13.45 -45.02 -49.93
C ASP A 248 13.93 -43.63 -49.51
N HIS A 249 14.14 -42.76 -50.50
CA HIS A 249 14.64 -41.40 -50.31
C HIS A 249 13.69 -40.51 -49.47
N ALA A 250 12.37 -40.76 -49.47
CA ALA A 250 11.44 -39.98 -48.67
C ALA A 250 11.63 -40.28 -47.17
N ARG A 251 11.82 -41.56 -46.83
CA ARG A 251 12.01 -42.01 -45.45
C ARG A 251 13.34 -41.56 -44.87
N VAL A 252 14.42 -41.60 -45.67
CA VAL A 252 15.75 -41.09 -45.25
C VAL A 252 15.71 -39.59 -44.97
N ARG A 253 15.09 -38.79 -45.87
CA ARG A 253 14.93 -37.33 -45.66
C ARG A 253 14.13 -37.00 -44.41
N LYS A 254 13.12 -37.81 -44.07
CA LYS A 254 12.34 -37.65 -42.83
C LYS A 254 13.20 -37.85 -41.58
N HIS A 255 14.04 -38.89 -41.55
CA HIS A 255 14.96 -39.14 -40.44
C HIS A 255 16.09 -38.10 -40.37
N GLN A 256 16.61 -37.63 -41.50
CA GLN A 256 17.57 -36.52 -41.55
C GLN A 256 17.00 -35.21 -40.97
N ARG A 257 15.75 -34.86 -41.30
CA ARG A 257 15.07 -33.70 -40.70
C ARG A 257 14.95 -33.83 -39.19
N LYS A 258 14.53 -35.00 -38.70
CA LYS A 258 14.41 -35.27 -37.26
C LYS A 258 15.75 -35.25 -36.53
N PHE A 259 16.81 -35.76 -37.16
CA PHE A 259 18.17 -35.68 -36.65
C PHE A 259 18.66 -34.24 -36.52
N LEU A 260 18.48 -33.42 -37.57
CA LEU A 260 18.83 -32.00 -37.52
C LEU A 260 18.03 -31.25 -36.45
N GLN A 261 16.74 -31.56 -36.30
CA GLN A 261 15.91 -31.03 -35.22
C GLN A 261 16.41 -31.43 -33.84
N ALA A 262 16.83 -32.69 -33.65
CA ALA A 262 17.36 -33.18 -32.38
C ALA A 262 18.75 -32.60 -32.03
N ILE A 263 19.56 -32.20 -33.02
CA ILE A 263 20.84 -31.50 -32.77
C ILE A 263 20.61 -30.05 -32.38
N HIS A 264 19.57 -29.43 -32.92
CA HIS A 264 19.28 -28.01 -32.68
C HIS A 264 18.52 -27.76 -31.37
N GLN A 265 17.82 -28.77 -30.83
CA GLN A 265 17.12 -28.74 -29.55
C GLN A 265 18.04 -28.92 -28.34
#